data_AF-A0A7I8KEZ7-F1
#
_entry.id   AF-A0A7I8KEZ7-F1
#
_cell.length_a   1.000
_cell.length_b   1.000
_cell.length_c   1.000
_cell.angle_alpha   90.00
_cell.angle_beta   90.00
_cell.angle_gamma   90.00
#
_symmetry.space_group_name_H-M   'P 1'
#
loop_
_entity.id
_entity.type
_entity.pdbx_description
1 polymer ?
#
loop_
_entity_poly.entity_id
_entity_poly.type
_entity_poly.pdbx_seq_one_letter_code
_entity_poly.pdbx_strand_id
1 'polypeptide(L)'
;MGSAYYDCASAILLCAEDNRSILGLDDEDGCGLPPGRRRRRRSAVGGGAPAGFHLQTEECLAMLVLREHHHLPREDYATRLQTGALDLSLRRDAIDWICKVHAHYSFGPLSGYLSVNYLDRFLSLYELPQGKAWMIQLLSVACLSLAAKMEEAEVPLSLDLQVGDAKFVFEARTIQRMELLVLSTLQWRMQAVTPFSFLDYFLRSFNGGKSPGEASISRSVDLILRTTRGIDFLEFRPSEIAAAVAISELEAAAEEEVSGALLSRCVHLDKERVLRCLELLRDAAAPGNRPSKDGAAAAAAGSGAPGSVPQSPIGVLDAACLSYKSDDTTAGSQSIPEQNSPEPKRKKNPDPSEV
;
A
#
# COMPACT_ATOMS: atom_id res chain seq x y z
N MET A 1 -7.08 20.90 -19.78
CA MET A 1 -7.65 21.77 -18.73
C MET A 1 -8.87 21.06 -18.17
N GLY A 2 -8.74 20.54 -16.95
CA GLY A 2 -9.79 19.92 -16.17
C GLY A 2 -9.25 19.82 -14.76
N SER A 3 -9.68 20.70 -13.87
CA SER A 3 -9.28 20.65 -12.47
C SER A 3 -10.04 19.50 -11.83
N ALA A 4 -9.34 18.40 -11.54
CA ALA A 4 -9.89 17.34 -10.71
C ALA A 4 -10.09 17.92 -9.31
N TYR A 5 -11.35 18.11 -8.92
CA TYR A 5 -11.73 18.72 -7.65
C TYR A 5 -11.45 17.72 -6.52
N TYR A 6 -10.30 17.85 -5.87
CA TYR A 6 -9.88 16.96 -4.78
C TYR A 6 -10.74 17.18 -3.53
N ASP A 7 -11.83 16.42 -3.42
CA ASP A 7 -12.66 16.41 -2.22
C ASP A 7 -12.07 15.48 -1.16
N CYS A 8 -11.17 16.04 -0.35
CA CYS A 8 -10.49 15.37 0.78
C CYS A 8 -11.49 14.77 1.81
N ALA A 9 -12.76 15.19 1.79
CA ALA A 9 -13.81 14.60 2.62
C ALA A 9 -14.18 13.15 2.23
N SER A 10 -13.80 12.67 1.04
CA SER A 10 -14.15 11.32 0.57
C SER A 10 -13.53 10.18 1.41
N ALA A 11 -12.47 10.46 2.17
CA ALA A 11 -11.84 9.50 3.08
C ALA A 11 -12.69 9.13 4.32
N ILE A 12 -13.88 9.75 4.50
CA ILE A 12 -14.71 9.62 5.71
C ILE A 12 -15.83 8.57 5.56
N LEU A 13 -15.92 7.85 4.42
CA LEU A 13 -16.79 6.66 4.30
C LEU A 13 -16.19 5.46 5.06
N LEU A 14 -16.27 5.53 6.39
CA LEU A 14 -15.91 4.47 7.32
C LEU A 14 -16.98 3.36 7.30
N CYS A 15 -16.79 2.36 6.44
CA CYS A 15 -17.40 1.06 6.65
C CYS A 15 -16.78 0.43 7.90
N ALA A 16 -17.59 0.13 8.92
CA ALA A 16 -17.15 -0.68 10.04
C ALA A 16 -16.99 -2.13 9.59
N GLU A 17 -15.74 -2.59 9.41
CA GLU A 17 -15.42 -3.99 9.09
C GLU A 17 -15.54 -4.91 10.33
N ASP A 18 -16.74 -4.97 10.92
CA ASP A 18 -17.07 -5.96 11.94
C ASP A 18 -17.26 -7.34 11.28
N ASN A 19 -16.15 -8.00 10.96
CA ASN A 19 -16.10 -9.34 10.40
C ASN A 19 -16.40 -10.42 11.46
N ARG A 20 -17.61 -10.37 12.05
CA ARG A 20 -18.17 -11.41 12.91
C ARG A 20 -19.62 -11.72 12.47
N SER A 21 -19.89 -13.01 12.32
CA SER A 21 -21.16 -13.65 11.89
C SER A 21 -21.64 -13.40 10.44
N ILE A 22 -20.90 -13.93 9.47
CA ILE A 22 -21.48 -14.49 8.22
C ILE A 22 -21.09 -15.97 8.12
N LEU A 23 -21.65 -16.79 9.00
CA LEU A 23 -22.01 -18.21 8.86
C LEU A 23 -22.99 -18.48 10.03
N GLY A 24 -24.17 -19.03 9.76
CA GLY A 24 -25.26 -19.17 10.73
C GLY A 24 -25.47 -20.60 11.26
N LEU A 25 -26.68 -20.85 11.78
CA LEU A 25 -27.16 -22.08 12.45
C LEU A 25 -26.66 -22.19 13.91
N ASP A 26 -27.47 -22.37 14.96
CA ASP A 26 -28.94 -22.36 15.14
C ASP A 26 -29.24 -21.51 16.43
N ASP A 27 -30.40 -21.43 17.11
CA ASP A 27 -31.67 -22.17 17.14
C ASP A 27 -32.81 -21.25 17.66
N GLU A 28 -34.04 -21.75 17.87
CA GLU A 28 -35.20 -20.97 18.35
C GLU A 28 -35.25 -20.75 19.88
N ASP A 29 -35.72 -19.57 20.32
CA ASP A 29 -36.80 -19.53 21.33
C ASP A 29 -37.60 -18.21 21.24
N GLY A 30 -38.90 -18.25 21.56
CA GLY A 30 -39.86 -17.20 21.21
C GLY A 30 -40.52 -16.48 22.40
N CYS A 31 -40.89 -15.21 22.18
CA CYS A 31 -42.02 -14.53 22.87
C CYS A 31 -42.45 -13.31 22.05
N GLY A 32 -43.76 -13.05 21.93
CA GLY A 32 -44.28 -12.18 20.86
C GLY A 32 -45.26 -11.06 21.23
N LEU A 33 -45.76 -10.41 20.16
CA LEU A 33 -46.88 -9.46 20.06
C LEU A 33 -46.66 -8.00 20.56
N PRO A 34 -47.40 -7.00 20.00
CA PRO A 34 -48.24 -6.99 18.80
C PRO A 34 -47.87 -5.89 17.76
N PRO A 35 -48.35 -5.97 16.51
CA PRO A 35 -48.03 -5.01 15.45
C PRO A 35 -49.04 -3.86 15.31
N GLY A 36 -48.57 -2.68 14.89
CA GLY A 36 -49.43 -1.75 14.13
C GLY A 36 -49.20 -0.25 14.33
N ARG A 37 -48.61 0.41 13.31
CA ARG A 37 -49.21 1.57 12.61
C ARG A 37 -48.30 2.07 11.47
N ARG A 38 -48.62 1.71 10.22
CA ARG A 38 -48.10 2.42 9.04
C ARG A 38 -48.62 3.86 9.08
N ARG A 39 -47.75 4.86 9.26
CA ARG A 39 -48.13 6.28 9.14
C ARG A 39 -47.41 6.96 7.99
N ARG A 40 -48.05 6.96 6.82
CA ARG A 40 -47.58 7.66 5.61
C ARG A 40 -47.99 9.14 5.69
N ARG A 41 -47.03 10.05 5.92
CA ARG A 41 -47.13 11.50 5.66
C ARG A 41 -45.77 11.94 5.11
N ARG A 42 -45.68 12.18 3.79
CA ARG A 42 -45.91 13.47 3.10
C ARG A 42 -44.86 14.53 3.46
N SER A 43 -44.08 14.86 2.43
CA SER A 43 -43.10 15.93 2.28
C SER A 43 -43.36 17.19 3.11
N ALA A 44 -42.29 17.71 3.69
CA ALA A 44 -42.07 19.13 3.86
C ALA A 44 -40.74 19.48 3.17
N VAL A 45 -40.80 20.22 2.06
CA VAL A 45 -39.63 20.91 1.51
C VAL A 45 -39.37 22.11 2.43
N GLY A 46 -38.23 22.10 3.11
CA GLY A 46 -37.72 23.21 3.90
C GLY A 46 -36.22 23.30 3.66
N GLY A 47 -35.75 24.45 3.16
CA GLY A 47 -34.34 24.63 2.82
C GLY A 47 -33.45 24.58 4.06
N GLY A 48 -32.65 23.53 4.18
CA GLY A 48 -31.45 23.50 4.99
C GLY A 48 -30.23 23.55 4.07
N ALA A 49 -29.19 24.28 4.47
CA ALA A 49 -27.92 24.31 3.74
C ALA A 49 -27.37 22.89 3.52
N PRO A 50 -26.59 22.63 2.45
CA PRO A 50 -25.89 21.36 2.33
C PRO A 50 -25.06 21.15 3.59
N ALA A 51 -25.23 20.00 4.23
CA ALA A 51 -24.52 19.68 5.46
C ALA A 51 -23.01 19.72 5.17
N GLY A 52 -22.34 20.75 5.71
CA GLY A 52 -20.88 20.81 5.66
C GLY A 52 -20.34 19.59 6.37
N PHE A 53 -19.68 18.70 5.62
CA PHE A 53 -19.08 17.51 6.19
C PHE A 53 -18.11 17.93 7.31
N HIS A 54 -18.20 17.20 8.43
CA HIS A 54 -17.62 17.62 9.68
C HIS A 54 -16.10 17.80 9.51
N LEU A 55 -15.57 18.95 9.99
CA LEU A 55 -14.13 19.15 10.16
C LEU A 55 -13.56 17.93 10.90
N GLN A 56 -12.39 17.44 10.48
CA GLN A 56 -11.71 16.32 11.14
C GLN A 56 -11.55 16.65 12.64
N THR A 57 -12.37 16.02 13.47
CA THR A 57 -12.34 16.20 14.93
C THR A 57 -11.07 15.57 15.49
N GLU A 58 -10.55 16.07 16.61
CA GLU A 58 -9.44 15.45 17.36
C GLU A 58 -9.67 13.94 17.61
N GLU A 59 -10.92 13.54 17.86
CA GLU A 59 -11.33 12.12 18.01
C GLU A 59 -11.10 11.30 16.73
N CYS A 60 -11.39 11.87 15.55
CA CYS A 60 -11.10 11.24 14.26
C CYS A 60 -9.59 11.14 14.03
N LEU A 61 -8.84 12.17 14.40
CA LEU A 61 -7.37 12.18 14.31
C LEU A 61 -6.77 11.07 15.19
N ALA A 62 -7.22 10.97 16.44
CA ALA A 62 -6.79 9.91 17.37
C ALA A 62 -7.11 8.52 16.84
N MET A 63 -8.28 8.31 16.22
CA MET A 63 -8.63 7.04 15.57
C MET A 63 -7.75 6.73 14.35
N LEU A 64 -7.32 7.73 13.57
CA LEU A 64 -6.37 7.55 12.47
C LEU A 64 -4.96 7.20 12.99
N VAL A 65 -4.46 7.90 14.03
CA VAL A 65 -3.19 7.57 14.71
C VAL A 65 -3.23 6.15 15.29
N LEU A 66 -4.35 5.72 15.88
CA LEU A 66 -4.52 4.35 16.35
C LEU A 66 -4.52 3.32 15.20
N ARG A 67 -5.03 3.66 14.01
CA ARG A 67 -5.09 2.75 12.85
C ARG A 67 -3.82 2.71 12.00
N GLU A 68 -2.95 3.72 12.05
CA GLU A 68 -1.83 3.84 11.10
C GLU A 68 -0.80 2.71 11.24
N HIS A 69 -0.59 2.20 12.46
CA HIS A 69 0.37 1.12 12.72
C HIS A 69 0.05 -0.20 11.99
N HIS A 70 -1.22 -0.46 11.65
CA HIS A 70 -1.62 -1.63 10.86
C HIS A 70 -1.25 -1.54 9.37
N HIS A 71 -0.80 -0.36 8.91
CA HIS A 71 -0.53 -0.06 7.50
C HIS A 71 0.95 0.29 7.26
N LEU A 72 1.82 0.02 8.23
CA LEU A 72 3.27 0.09 8.08
C LEU A 72 3.83 -1.26 7.57
N PRO A 73 4.99 -1.25 6.88
CA PRO A 73 5.81 -2.45 6.71
C PRO A 73 6.24 -3.04 8.07
N ARG A 74 6.69 -4.29 8.11
CA ARG A 74 7.30 -4.86 9.33
C ARG A 74 8.51 -4.04 9.78
N GLU A 75 8.70 -3.95 11.10
CA GLU A 75 9.78 -3.18 11.74
C GLU A 75 11.19 -3.57 11.26
N ASP A 76 11.42 -4.86 10.92
CA ASP A 76 12.70 -5.35 10.41
C ASP A 76 12.98 -4.97 8.93
N TYR A 77 12.01 -4.41 8.20
CA TYR A 77 12.11 -4.14 6.77
C TYR A 77 13.19 -3.11 6.41
N ALA A 78 13.20 -1.97 7.08
CA ALA A 78 14.18 -0.91 6.84
C ALA A 78 15.61 -1.40 7.13
N THR A 79 15.80 -2.11 8.25
CA THR A 79 17.08 -2.72 8.62
C THR A 79 17.53 -3.76 7.60
N ARG A 80 16.63 -4.59 7.06
CA ARG A 80 16.95 -5.58 6.02
C ARG A 80 17.37 -4.94 4.70
N LEU A 81 16.79 -3.80 4.32
CA LEU A 81 17.24 -3.00 3.17
C LEU A 81 18.62 -2.37 3.41
N GLN A 82 18.85 -1.77 4.59
CA GLN A 82 20.12 -1.12 4.95
C GLN A 82 21.29 -2.12 5.07
N THR A 83 21.04 -3.32 5.60
CA THR A 83 22.04 -4.39 5.76
C THR A 83 22.29 -5.19 4.47
N GLY A 84 21.50 -4.97 3.41
CA GLY A 84 21.59 -5.71 2.16
C GLY A 84 21.00 -7.14 2.22
N ALA A 85 20.29 -7.50 3.30
CA ALA A 85 19.53 -8.74 3.40
C ALA A 85 18.32 -8.74 2.42
N LEU A 86 17.79 -7.56 2.12
CA LEU A 86 16.90 -7.31 0.98
C LEU A 86 17.62 -6.38 -0.01
N ASP A 87 17.51 -6.68 -1.31
CA ASP A 87 18.16 -5.90 -2.35
C ASP A 87 17.44 -4.56 -2.57
N LEU A 88 18.05 -3.49 -2.06
CA LEU A 88 17.61 -2.11 -2.21
C LEU A 88 17.41 -1.69 -3.68
N SER A 89 18.18 -2.26 -4.62
CA SER A 89 18.05 -1.94 -6.04
C SER A 89 16.70 -2.38 -6.60
N LEU A 90 16.16 -3.50 -6.11
CA LEU A 90 14.85 -4.01 -6.52
C LEU A 90 13.70 -3.10 -6.04
N ARG A 91 13.79 -2.59 -4.81
CA ARG A 91 12.83 -1.59 -4.29
C ARG A 91 12.86 -0.31 -5.12
N ARG A 92 14.06 0.18 -5.47
CA ARG A 92 14.23 1.38 -6.30
C ARG A 92 13.67 1.17 -7.70
N ASP A 93 14.04 0.08 -8.39
CA ASP A 93 13.55 -0.25 -9.74
C ASP A 93 12.01 -0.38 -9.76
N ALA A 94 11.40 -0.91 -8.69
CA ALA A 94 9.95 -0.96 -8.52
C ALA A 94 9.31 0.43 -8.41
N ILE A 95 9.82 1.28 -7.52
CA ILE A 95 9.28 2.63 -7.31
C ILE A 95 9.48 3.50 -8.56
N ASP A 96 10.63 3.39 -9.24
CA ASP A 96 10.88 4.09 -10.51
C ASP A 96 9.90 3.63 -11.60
N TRP A 97 9.53 2.34 -11.64
CA TRP A 97 8.50 1.84 -12.56
C TRP A 97 7.11 2.39 -12.19
N ILE A 98 6.73 2.33 -10.91
CA ILE A 98 5.45 2.87 -10.39
C ILE A 98 5.32 4.35 -10.76
N CYS A 99 6.34 5.17 -10.48
CA CYS A 99 6.34 6.60 -10.79
C CYS A 99 6.19 6.89 -12.29
N LYS A 100 6.78 6.08 -13.18
CA LYS A 100 6.65 6.27 -14.64
C LYS A 100 5.22 6.04 -15.12
N VAL A 101 4.59 4.96 -14.68
CA VAL A 101 3.22 4.61 -15.10
C VAL A 101 2.19 5.52 -14.43
N HIS A 102 2.38 5.85 -13.15
CA HIS A 102 1.59 6.86 -12.42
C HIS A 102 1.57 8.21 -13.16
N ALA A 103 2.74 8.71 -13.57
CA ALA A 103 2.84 9.93 -14.35
C ALA A 103 2.25 9.82 -15.76
N HIS A 104 2.40 8.68 -16.44
CA HIS A 104 1.83 8.44 -17.77
C HIS A 104 0.30 8.56 -17.77
N TYR A 105 -0.37 7.96 -16.78
CA TYR A 105 -1.83 8.03 -16.65
C TYR A 105 -2.34 9.27 -15.90
N SER A 106 -1.45 10.09 -15.35
CA SER A 106 -1.81 11.27 -14.54
C SER A 106 -2.72 10.93 -13.35
N PHE A 107 -2.48 9.77 -12.74
CA PHE A 107 -3.21 9.31 -11.54
C PHE A 107 -3.03 10.26 -10.35
N GLY A 108 -4.00 10.25 -9.44
CA GLY A 108 -3.96 11.02 -8.20
C GLY A 108 -2.77 10.65 -7.31
N PRO A 109 -2.30 11.58 -6.44
CA PRO A 109 -1.13 11.36 -5.60
C PRO A 109 -1.33 10.22 -4.60
N LEU A 110 -2.56 10.02 -4.10
CA LEU A 110 -2.89 8.96 -3.16
C LEU A 110 -2.65 7.57 -3.77
N SER A 111 -3.05 7.35 -5.02
CA SER A 111 -2.79 6.12 -5.80
C SER A 111 -1.30 5.82 -5.92
N GLY A 112 -0.48 6.85 -6.19
CA GLY A 112 0.98 6.72 -6.23
C GLY A 112 1.57 6.29 -4.88
N TYR A 113 1.11 6.91 -3.79
CA TYR A 113 1.55 6.56 -2.43
C TYR A 113 1.10 5.16 -2.00
N LEU A 114 -0.17 4.81 -2.23
CA LEU A 114 -0.71 3.48 -1.92
C LEU A 114 0.02 2.38 -2.69
N SER A 115 0.38 2.62 -3.95
CA SER A 115 1.20 1.69 -4.75
C SER A 115 2.51 1.33 -4.03
N VAL A 116 3.21 2.32 -3.48
CA VAL A 116 4.46 2.10 -2.73
C VAL A 116 4.19 1.51 -1.34
N ASN A 117 3.11 1.92 -0.65
CA ASN A 117 2.70 1.30 0.62
C ASN A 117 2.45 -0.21 0.47
N TYR A 118 1.74 -0.62 -0.58
CA TYR A 118 1.47 -2.04 -0.87
C TYR A 118 2.76 -2.79 -1.21
N LEU A 119 3.64 -2.19 -2.02
CA LEU A 119 4.95 -2.74 -2.37
C LEU A 119 5.79 -3.00 -1.12
N ASP A 120 6.00 -1.99 -0.27
CA ASP A 120 6.86 -2.08 0.91
C ASP A 120 6.29 -3.04 1.96
N ARG A 121 4.97 -2.99 2.22
CA ARG A 121 4.30 -3.96 3.11
C ARG A 121 4.44 -5.39 2.58
N PHE A 122 4.23 -5.60 1.27
CA PHE A 122 4.38 -6.92 0.65
C PHE A 122 5.82 -7.44 0.77
N LEU A 123 6.82 -6.64 0.39
CA LEU A 123 8.24 -7.02 0.49
C LEU A 123 8.72 -7.22 1.93
N SER A 124 8.07 -6.60 2.92
CA SER A 124 8.37 -6.87 4.33
C SER A 124 7.91 -8.25 4.79
N LEU A 125 6.83 -8.78 4.20
CA LEU A 125 6.19 -10.06 4.56
C LEU A 125 6.60 -11.22 3.65
N TYR A 126 6.94 -10.95 2.39
CA TYR A 126 7.14 -11.96 1.35
C TYR A 126 8.54 -11.85 0.74
N GLU A 127 9.32 -12.93 0.84
CA GLU A 127 10.64 -12.99 0.21
C GLU A 127 10.54 -13.45 -1.24
N LEU A 128 10.88 -12.56 -2.16
CA LEU A 128 10.90 -12.86 -3.59
C LEU A 128 12.09 -13.77 -3.94
N PRO A 129 11.88 -14.88 -4.69
CA PRO A 129 12.97 -15.73 -5.15
C PRO A 129 14.07 -14.95 -5.90
N GLN A 130 15.33 -15.17 -5.51
CA GLN A 130 16.49 -14.49 -6.11
C GLN A 130 16.63 -14.75 -7.62
N GLY A 131 17.28 -13.82 -8.32
CA GLY A 131 17.59 -13.93 -9.75
C GLY A 131 16.42 -13.70 -10.72
N LYS A 132 15.24 -13.29 -10.23
CA LYS A 132 14.01 -13.12 -11.03
C LYS A 132 13.52 -11.66 -11.03
N ALA A 133 14.29 -10.76 -11.65
CA ALA A 133 13.97 -9.33 -11.75
C ALA A 133 12.57 -9.02 -12.36
N TRP A 134 12.04 -9.92 -13.19
CA TRP A 134 10.67 -9.81 -13.72
C TRP A 134 9.58 -9.82 -12.63
N MET A 135 9.79 -10.51 -11.50
CA MET A 135 8.80 -10.55 -10.43
C MET A 135 8.64 -9.19 -9.74
N ILE A 136 9.70 -8.38 -9.70
CA ILE A 136 9.67 -7.02 -9.15
C ILE A 136 8.83 -6.12 -10.05
N GLN A 137 8.99 -6.22 -11.38
CA GLN A 137 8.13 -5.47 -12.29
C GLN A 137 6.67 -5.96 -12.20
N LEU A 138 6.43 -7.27 -12.13
CA LEU A 138 5.08 -7.84 -11.97
C LEU A 138 4.41 -7.39 -10.65
N LEU A 139 5.15 -7.38 -9.54
CA LEU A 139 4.70 -6.84 -8.26
C LEU A 139 4.35 -5.35 -8.38
N SER A 140 5.19 -4.57 -9.06
CA SER A 140 4.97 -3.13 -9.28
C SER A 140 3.70 -2.87 -10.08
N VAL A 141 3.46 -3.65 -11.16
CA VAL A 141 2.22 -3.61 -11.95
C VAL A 141 1.01 -3.94 -11.08
N ALA A 142 1.09 -5.00 -10.26
CA ALA A 142 -0.01 -5.43 -9.39
C ALA A 142 -0.32 -4.40 -8.29
N CYS A 143 0.69 -3.86 -7.60
CA CYS A 143 0.51 -2.84 -6.58
C CYS A 143 -0.11 -1.56 -7.15
N LEU A 144 0.34 -1.10 -8.32
CA LEU A 144 -0.24 0.06 -8.99
C LEU A 144 -1.65 -0.19 -9.49
N SER A 145 -1.94 -1.37 -10.07
CA SER A 145 -3.28 -1.72 -10.53
C SER A 145 -4.26 -1.80 -9.36
N LEU A 146 -3.83 -2.35 -8.21
CA LEU A 146 -4.63 -2.35 -6.98
C LEU A 146 -4.86 -0.94 -6.42
N ALA A 147 -3.83 -0.09 -6.37
CA ALA A 147 -3.99 1.28 -5.89
C ALA A 147 -4.93 2.11 -6.77
N ALA A 148 -4.81 1.98 -8.10
CA ALA A 148 -5.73 2.61 -9.04
C ALA A 148 -7.17 2.12 -8.83
N LYS A 149 -7.38 0.81 -8.60
CA LYS A 149 -8.71 0.24 -8.27
C LYS A 149 -9.31 0.72 -6.94
N MET A 150 -8.50 1.24 -6.02
CA MET A 150 -8.98 1.77 -4.74
C MET A 150 -9.38 3.24 -4.82
N GLU A 151 -8.70 4.05 -5.64
CA GLU A 151 -8.76 5.52 -5.56
C GLU A 151 -9.14 6.25 -6.86
N GLU A 152 -8.92 5.65 -8.04
CA GLU A 152 -9.20 6.31 -9.33
C GLU A 152 -10.64 6.05 -9.79
N ALA A 153 -11.29 7.10 -10.30
CA ALA A 153 -12.65 6.98 -10.84
C ALA A 153 -12.69 6.17 -12.17
N GLU A 154 -11.61 6.22 -12.96
CA GLU A 154 -11.45 5.47 -14.20
C GLU A 154 -10.11 4.72 -14.17
N VAL A 155 -10.17 3.39 -14.27
CA VAL A 155 -9.00 2.51 -14.19
C VAL A 155 -8.78 1.83 -15.54
N PRO A 156 -7.61 2.01 -16.19
CA PRO A 156 -7.23 1.27 -17.40
C PRO A 156 -7.24 -0.25 -17.17
N LEU A 157 -7.29 -1.04 -18.25
CA LEU A 157 -7.16 -2.49 -18.09
C LEU A 157 -5.75 -2.81 -17.56
N SER A 158 -5.63 -3.85 -16.73
CA SER A 158 -4.33 -4.22 -16.14
C SER A 158 -3.23 -4.54 -17.18
N LEU A 159 -3.61 -4.90 -18.42
CA LEU A 159 -2.69 -5.03 -19.55
C LEU A 159 -2.08 -3.69 -19.99
N ASP A 160 -2.91 -2.64 -20.01
CA ASP A 160 -2.54 -1.31 -20.50
C ASP A 160 -1.54 -0.64 -19.55
N LEU A 161 -1.63 -0.92 -18.25
CA LEU A 161 -0.71 -0.41 -17.22
C LEU A 161 0.78 -0.78 -17.41
N GLN A 162 1.14 -1.51 -18.47
CA GLN A 162 2.50 -1.96 -18.79
C GLN A 162 3.23 -1.03 -19.77
N VAL A 163 2.99 0.28 -19.67
CA VAL A 163 3.61 1.32 -20.50
C VAL A 163 5.06 1.65 -20.10
N GLY A 164 5.75 2.42 -20.96
CA GLY A 164 7.02 3.08 -20.63
C GLY A 164 8.24 2.17 -20.68
N ASP A 165 8.49 1.55 -21.84
CA ASP A 165 9.62 0.64 -22.10
C ASP A 165 9.77 -0.47 -21.05
N ALA A 166 8.64 -1.10 -20.74
CA ALA A 166 8.56 -2.21 -19.80
C ALA A 166 9.51 -3.35 -20.22
N LYS A 167 10.48 -3.68 -19.35
CA LYS A 167 11.49 -4.74 -19.59
C LYS A 167 10.83 -6.11 -19.81
N PHE A 168 9.68 -6.32 -19.17
CA PHE A 168 8.86 -7.52 -19.23
C PHE A 168 7.40 -7.14 -19.54
N VAL A 169 6.66 -8.05 -20.18
CA VAL A 169 5.23 -7.87 -20.48
C VAL A 169 4.49 -9.14 -20.06
N PHE A 170 3.47 -8.96 -19.24
CA PHE A 170 2.72 -10.03 -18.59
C PHE A 170 1.30 -10.13 -19.14
N GLU A 171 0.79 -11.35 -19.21
CA GLU A 171 -0.62 -11.61 -19.48
C GLU A 171 -1.51 -11.12 -18.33
N ALA A 172 -2.75 -10.72 -18.65
CA ALA A 172 -3.73 -10.27 -17.66
C ALA A 172 -3.90 -11.25 -16.49
N ARG A 173 -3.90 -12.56 -16.79
CA ARG A 173 -4.03 -13.64 -15.79
C ARG A 173 -2.84 -13.68 -14.83
N THR A 174 -1.63 -13.38 -15.29
CA THR A 174 -0.43 -13.33 -14.46
C THR A 174 -0.47 -12.12 -13.53
N ILE A 175 -0.93 -10.97 -14.03
CA ILE A 175 -1.14 -9.77 -13.21
C ILE A 175 -2.22 -10.03 -12.16
N GLN A 176 -3.39 -10.56 -12.54
CA GLN A 176 -4.47 -10.91 -11.61
C GLN A 176 -4.04 -11.90 -10.52
N ARG A 177 -3.20 -12.89 -10.84
CA ARG A 177 -2.60 -13.80 -9.84
C ARG A 177 -1.71 -13.06 -8.85
N MET A 178 -0.91 -12.11 -9.33
CA MET A 178 -0.08 -11.27 -8.46
C MET A 178 -0.92 -10.31 -7.61
N GLU A 179 -1.99 -9.73 -8.16
CA GLU A 179 -2.95 -8.92 -7.41
C GLU A 179 -3.57 -9.70 -6.25
N LEU A 180 -4.03 -10.94 -6.50
CA LEU A 180 -4.57 -11.81 -5.47
C LEU A 180 -3.51 -12.21 -4.42
N LEU A 181 -2.26 -12.40 -4.82
CA LEU A 181 -1.15 -12.66 -3.89
C LEU A 181 -0.85 -11.45 -3.00
N VAL A 182 -0.87 -10.23 -3.54
CA VAL A 182 -0.73 -8.99 -2.77
C VAL A 182 -1.92 -8.81 -1.82
N LEU A 183 -3.15 -8.94 -2.32
CA LEU A 183 -4.38 -8.82 -1.51
C LEU A 183 -4.40 -9.81 -0.34
N SER A 184 -4.10 -11.08 -0.59
CA SER A 184 -4.07 -12.10 0.47
C SER A 184 -2.95 -11.87 1.48
N THR A 185 -1.75 -11.49 1.03
CA THR A 185 -0.59 -11.19 1.90
C THR A 185 -0.85 -9.95 2.77
N LEU A 186 -1.54 -8.94 2.23
CA LEU A 186 -1.93 -7.72 2.95
C LEU A 186 -3.26 -7.86 3.70
N GLN A 187 -3.83 -9.07 3.80
CA GLN A 187 -5.10 -9.37 4.45
C GLN A 187 -6.27 -8.49 3.96
N TRP A 188 -6.25 -8.11 2.68
CA TRP A 188 -7.21 -7.20 2.02
C TRP A 188 -7.27 -5.78 2.63
N ARG A 189 -6.34 -5.41 3.52
CA ARG A 189 -6.25 -4.08 4.14
C ARG A 189 -5.61 -3.06 3.18
N MET A 190 -6.37 -2.70 2.15
CA MET A 190 -5.92 -1.84 1.06
C MET A 190 -6.16 -0.35 1.34
N GLN A 191 -7.19 0.01 2.12
CA GLN A 191 -7.45 1.40 2.53
C GLN A 191 -6.50 1.82 3.67
N ALA A 192 -5.23 2.03 3.33
CA ALA A 192 -4.21 2.43 4.30
C ALA A 192 -4.43 3.85 4.81
N VAL A 193 -4.11 4.08 6.09
CA VAL A 193 -3.96 5.44 6.62
C VAL A 193 -2.68 6.04 6.04
N THR A 194 -2.75 7.23 5.46
CA THR A 194 -1.64 7.88 4.74
C THR A 194 -1.37 9.28 5.29
N PRO A 195 -0.21 9.92 4.99
CA PRO A 195 0.05 11.29 5.41
C PRO A 195 -1.01 12.29 4.91
N PHE A 196 -1.61 12.02 3.74
CA PHE A 196 -2.72 12.83 3.20
C PHE A 196 -3.94 12.84 4.12
N SER A 197 -4.20 11.76 4.87
CA SER A 197 -5.31 11.67 5.82
C SER A 197 -5.22 12.70 6.96
N PHE A 198 -4.02 13.15 7.31
CA PHE A 198 -3.75 14.11 8.38
C PHE A 198 -3.39 15.53 7.89
N LEU A 199 -3.09 15.67 6.59
CA LEU A 199 -2.44 16.87 6.05
C LEU A 199 -3.29 18.14 6.20
N ASP A 200 -4.58 18.08 5.89
CA ASP A 200 -5.49 19.23 6.00
C ASP A 200 -5.63 19.71 7.46
N TYR A 201 -5.73 18.77 8.41
CA TYR A 201 -5.73 19.08 9.83
C TYR A 201 -4.45 19.82 10.25
N PHE A 202 -3.26 19.29 9.94
CA PHE A 202 -2.01 19.92 10.37
C PHE A 202 -1.78 21.27 9.72
N LEU A 203 -2.01 21.40 8.40
CA LEU A 203 -1.90 22.68 7.70
C LEU A 203 -2.84 23.75 8.27
N ARG A 204 -4.10 23.41 8.55
CA ARG A 204 -5.06 24.34 9.18
C ARG A 204 -4.68 24.66 10.61
N SER A 205 -4.31 23.66 11.39
CA SER A 205 -3.91 23.83 12.79
C SER A 205 -2.76 24.83 12.85
N PHE A 206 -1.63 24.51 12.20
CA PHE A 206 -0.43 25.34 12.22
C PHE A 206 -0.65 26.76 11.66
N ASN A 207 -1.45 26.93 10.60
CA ASN A 207 -1.82 28.23 10.03
C ASN A 207 -2.98 28.96 10.78
N GLY A 208 -3.16 28.71 12.07
CA GLY A 208 -4.12 29.44 12.92
C GLY A 208 -5.59 29.26 12.52
N GLY A 209 -5.96 28.09 11.99
CA GLY A 209 -7.31 27.74 11.55
C GLY A 209 -7.64 28.16 10.11
N LYS A 210 -6.73 28.82 9.39
CA LYS A 210 -6.94 29.24 7.99
C LYS A 210 -6.85 28.04 7.05
N SER A 211 -7.71 28.01 6.03
CA SER A 211 -7.62 27.03 4.94
C SER A 211 -6.27 27.14 4.21
N PRO A 212 -5.55 26.04 3.97
CA PRO A 212 -4.33 26.07 3.17
C PRO A 212 -4.61 26.51 1.73
N GLY A 213 -3.67 27.25 1.14
CA GLY A 213 -3.73 27.61 -0.27
C GLY A 213 -3.33 26.44 -1.16
N GLU A 214 -3.89 26.36 -2.37
CA GLU A 214 -3.65 25.30 -3.35
C GLU A 214 -2.15 25.02 -3.60
N ALA A 215 -1.34 26.09 -3.69
CA ALA A 215 0.11 25.97 -3.89
C ALA A 215 0.83 25.31 -2.69
N SER A 216 0.31 25.46 -1.47
CA SER A 216 0.88 24.80 -0.28
C SER A 216 0.49 23.32 -0.24
N ILE A 217 -0.78 23.01 -0.50
CA ILE A 217 -1.26 21.62 -0.64
C ILE A 217 -0.43 20.89 -1.72
N SER A 218 -0.23 21.50 -2.88
CA SER A 218 0.55 20.92 -3.99
C SER A 218 2.00 20.61 -3.60
N ARG A 219 2.68 21.50 -2.87
CA ARG A 219 4.05 21.25 -2.36
C ARG A 219 4.07 20.20 -1.26
N SER A 220 3.11 20.21 -0.32
CA SER A 220 2.99 19.16 0.69
C SER A 220 2.81 17.78 0.05
N VAL A 221 1.96 17.68 -0.97
CA VAL A 221 1.73 16.44 -1.73
C VAL A 221 3.02 15.94 -2.39
N ASP A 222 3.76 16.84 -3.04
CA ASP A 222 5.05 16.56 -3.68
C ASP A 222 6.14 16.14 -2.65
N LEU A 223 6.18 16.76 -1.47
CA LEU A 223 7.04 16.32 -0.35
C LEU A 223 6.65 14.93 0.17
N ILE A 224 5.36 14.64 0.38
CA ILE A 224 4.86 13.32 0.80
C ILE A 224 5.22 12.25 -0.24
N LEU A 225 5.12 12.55 -1.54
CA LEU A 225 5.51 11.61 -2.59
C LEU A 225 7.03 11.37 -2.62
N ARG A 226 7.86 12.37 -2.27
CA ARG A 226 9.32 12.18 -2.15
C ARG A 226 9.70 11.23 -1.01
N THR A 227 9.02 11.28 0.14
CA THR A 227 9.38 10.41 1.29
C THR A 227 9.27 8.94 0.95
N THR A 228 8.32 8.54 0.08
CA THR A 228 8.16 7.16 -0.39
C THR A 228 9.44 6.55 -0.99
N ARG A 229 10.35 7.37 -1.53
CA ARG A 229 11.61 6.90 -2.13
C ARG A 229 12.69 6.64 -1.09
N GLY A 230 12.80 7.48 -0.06
CA GLY A 230 13.88 7.39 0.93
C GLY A 230 13.63 6.25 1.92
N ILE A 231 14.64 5.40 2.14
CA ILE A 231 14.54 4.30 3.11
C ILE A 231 14.46 4.80 4.54
N ASP A 232 15.07 5.94 4.84
CA ASP A 232 15.09 6.54 6.18
C ASP A 232 13.70 7.06 6.57
N PHE A 233 12.81 7.29 5.60
CA PHE A 233 11.41 7.63 5.89
C PHE A 233 10.56 6.43 6.32
N LEU A 234 11.03 5.18 6.14
CA LEU A 234 10.29 3.97 6.51
C LEU A 234 10.15 3.77 8.02
N GLU A 235 10.93 4.45 8.86
CA GLU A 235 10.72 4.40 10.31
C GLU A 235 9.53 5.27 10.76
N PHE A 236 9.15 6.30 10.00
CA PHE A 236 8.16 7.28 10.46
C PHE A 236 6.73 6.87 10.15
N ARG A 237 5.83 7.25 11.05
CA ARG A 237 4.40 7.02 10.88
C ARG A 237 3.79 8.02 9.88
N PRO A 238 2.70 7.66 9.19
CA PRO A 238 1.97 8.59 8.33
C PRO A 238 1.65 9.95 8.97
N SER A 239 1.26 9.95 10.25
CA SER A 239 0.99 11.15 11.05
C SER A 239 2.24 12.00 11.33
N GLU A 240 3.37 11.36 11.62
CA GLU A 240 4.68 12.00 11.84
C GLU A 240 5.18 12.69 10.55
N ILE A 241 5.07 12.01 9.40
CA ILE A 241 5.40 12.55 8.08
C ILE A 241 4.50 13.75 7.75
N ALA A 242 3.18 13.63 7.97
CA ALA A 242 2.23 14.72 7.69
C ALA A 242 2.52 15.97 8.53
N ALA A 243 2.81 15.79 9.83
CA ALA A 243 3.17 16.89 10.71
C ALA A 243 4.48 17.56 10.28
N ALA A 244 5.52 16.79 9.97
CA ALA A 244 6.81 17.31 9.51
C ALA A 244 6.68 18.10 8.18
N VAL A 245 5.91 17.58 7.21
CA VAL A 245 5.63 18.27 5.95
C VAL A 245 4.85 19.57 6.16
N ALA A 246 3.85 19.57 7.04
CA ALA A 246 3.06 20.77 7.35
C ALA A 246 3.86 21.83 8.13
N ILE A 247 4.81 21.43 8.97
CA ILE A 247 5.77 22.34 9.63
C ILE A 247 6.71 22.96 8.58
N SER A 248 7.30 22.13 7.70
CA SER A 248 8.23 22.58 6.66
C SER A 248 7.60 23.63 5.72
N GLU A 249 6.32 23.48 5.39
CA GLU A 249 5.57 24.45 4.58
C GLU A 249 5.36 25.81 5.27
N LEU A 250 5.28 25.86 6.60
CA LEU A 250 5.08 27.09 7.35
C LEU A 250 6.41 27.78 7.71
N GLU A 251 7.47 27.01 7.94
CA GLU A 251 8.84 27.51 8.10
C GLU A 251 9.42 28.07 6.80
N ALA A 252 9.01 27.54 5.63
CA ALA A 252 9.29 28.19 4.35
C ALA A 252 8.73 29.63 4.23
N ALA A 253 7.91 30.06 5.21
CA ALA A 253 7.38 31.41 5.35
C ALA A 253 7.78 32.13 6.67
N ALA A 254 8.54 31.52 7.59
CA ALA A 254 8.86 32.08 8.92
C ALA A 254 10.12 31.48 9.60
N GLU A 255 10.69 32.21 10.59
CA GLU A 255 11.94 31.86 11.28
C GLU A 255 11.82 30.67 12.28
N GLU A 256 12.96 30.09 12.67
CA GLU A 256 13.10 28.82 13.43
C GLU A 256 12.38 28.77 14.80
N GLU A 257 12.06 29.91 15.42
CA GLU A 257 11.36 29.94 16.72
C GLU A 257 9.91 29.38 16.62
N VAL A 258 9.36 29.31 15.41
CA VAL A 258 8.01 28.79 15.12
C VAL A 258 7.90 27.29 15.39
N SER A 259 8.94 26.48 15.13
CA SER A 259 8.88 25.01 15.16
C SER A 259 8.43 24.47 16.53
N GLY A 260 8.96 25.02 17.63
CA GLY A 260 8.63 24.60 18.98
C GLY A 260 7.16 24.86 19.36
N ALA A 261 6.59 25.97 18.89
CA ALA A 261 5.19 26.29 19.09
C ALA A 261 4.26 25.35 18.30
N LEU A 262 4.64 24.96 17.07
CA LEU A 262 3.87 24.01 16.27
C LEU A 262 3.89 22.60 16.87
N LEU A 263 5.07 22.11 17.29
CA LEU A 263 5.23 20.81 17.94
C LEU A 263 4.45 20.69 19.25
N SER A 264 4.19 21.80 19.95
CA SER A 264 3.33 21.80 21.15
C SER A 264 1.89 21.33 20.86
N ARG A 265 1.43 21.45 19.61
CA ARG A 265 0.09 21.13 19.14
C ARG A 265 -0.04 19.71 18.60
N CYS A 266 1.07 19.01 18.43
CA CYS A 266 1.11 17.59 18.07
C CYS A 266 0.88 16.70 19.31
N VAL A 267 -0.33 16.76 19.89
CA VAL A 267 -0.63 16.11 21.20
C VAL A 267 -0.45 14.59 21.18
N HIS A 268 -0.74 13.95 20.05
CA HIS A 268 -0.70 12.49 19.90
C HIS A 268 0.60 11.95 19.29
N LEU A 269 1.58 12.80 19.01
CA LEU A 269 2.81 12.41 18.29
C LEU A 269 4.05 12.52 19.17
N ASP A 270 5.04 11.69 18.86
CA ASP A 270 6.39 11.85 19.38
C ASP A 270 7.08 13.03 18.68
N LYS A 271 7.36 14.07 19.46
CA LYS A 271 7.94 15.33 18.96
C LYS A 271 9.38 15.15 18.47
N GLU A 272 10.14 14.23 19.06
CA GLU A 272 11.51 13.94 18.62
C GLU A 272 11.49 13.21 17.26
N ARG A 273 10.51 12.32 17.04
CA ARG A 273 10.31 11.68 15.73
C ARG A 273 9.89 12.68 14.65
N VAL A 274 8.97 13.60 14.96
CA VAL A 274 8.57 14.65 14.01
C VAL A 274 9.75 15.57 13.65
N LEU A 275 10.60 15.94 14.62
CA LEU A 275 11.81 16.73 14.38
C LEU A 275 12.82 15.99 13.48
N ARG A 276 13.14 14.72 13.78
CA ARG A 276 14.04 13.92 12.93
C ARG A 276 13.49 13.76 11.50
N CYS A 277 12.18 13.60 11.34
CA CYS A 277 11.55 13.55 10.02
C CYS A 277 11.66 14.90 9.27
N LEU A 278 11.53 16.03 9.98
CA LEU A 278 11.67 17.37 9.42
C LEU A 278 13.12 17.66 8.97
N GLU A 279 14.11 17.24 9.75
CA GLU A 279 15.53 17.32 9.39
C GLU A 279 15.81 16.55 8.09
N LEU A 280 15.35 15.29 8.00
CA LEU A 280 15.49 14.47 6.78
C LEU A 280 14.77 15.07 5.56
N LEU A 281 13.61 15.72 5.74
CA LEU A 281 12.92 16.44 4.66
C LEU A 281 13.75 17.63 4.13
N ARG A 282 14.41 18.38 5.02
CA ARG A 282 15.29 19.50 4.65
C ARG A 282 16.53 19.01 3.91
N ASP A 283 17.18 17.94 4.40
CA ASP A 283 18.34 17.33 3.75
C ASP A 283 18.01 16.74 2.37
N ALA A 284 16.84 16.12 2.23
CA ALA A 284 16.33 15.62 0.94
C ALA A 284 15.96 16.75 -0.05
N ALA A 285 15.63 17.96 0.45
CA ALA A 285 15.34 19.14 -0.37
C ALA A 285 16.60 19.91 -0.79
N ALA A 286 17.76 19.64 -0.18
CA ALA A 286 19.01 20.33 -0.49
C ALA A 286 19.44 20.12 -1.96
N PRO A 287 19.87 21.17 -2.69
CA PRO A 287 20.04 21.12 -4.14
C PRO A 287 21.15 20.19 -4.65
N GLY A 288 21.97 19.61 -3.76
CA GLY A 288 23.04 18.66 -4.09
C GLY A 288 22.59 17.20 -4.29
N ASN A 289 21.39 16.82 -3.85
CA ASN A 289 20.92 15.41 -3.84
C ASN A 289 19.94 15.05 -4.98
N ARG A 290 19.93 15.83 -6.08
CA ARG A 290 19.16 15.44 -7.27
C ARG A 290 19.85 14.23 -7.94
N PRO A 291 19.16 13.11 -8.18
CA PRO A 291 19.72 12.06 -9.04
C PRO A 291 20.01 12.65 -10.43
N SER A 292 21.21 12.38 -10.93
CA SER A 292 21.73 13.01 -12.15
C SER A 292 20.80 12.80 -13.35
N LYS A 293 20.60 13.87 -14.14
CA LYS A 293 19.95 13.79 -15.46
C LYS A 293 20.87 13.20 -16.54
N ASP A 294 21.66 12.19 -16.20
CA ASP A 294 22.59 11.52 -17.12
C ASP A 294 21.87 10.35 -17.79
N GLY A 295 21.03 10.68 -18.78
CA GLY A 295 20.26 9.69 -19.55
C GLY A 295 19.49 10.23 -20.76
N ALA A 296 19.57 11.53 -21.07
CA ALA A 296 18.75 12.18 -22.10
C ALA A 296 19.49 12.56 -23.39
N ALA A 297 20.76 12.13 -23.58
CA ALA A 297 21.61 12.61 -24.68
C ALA A 297 22.51 11.52 -25.31
N ALA A 298 21.93 10.39 -25.74
CA ALA A 298 22.65 9.38 -26.55
C ALA A 298 21.72 8.51 -27.41
N ALA A 299 20.96 9.10 -28.33
CA ALA A 299 20.12 8.36 -29.28
C ALA A 299 19.99 9.05 -30.65
N ALA A 300 21.11 9.27 -31.35
CA ALA A 300 21.13 9.85 -32.70
C ALA A 300 22.29 9.35 -33.57
N ALA A 301 22.45 8.03 -33.70
CA ALA A 301 23.18 7.37 -34.79
C ALA A 301 22.76 5.89 -34.86
N GLY A 302 22.26 5.44 -36.01
CA GLY A 302 21.69 4.09 -36.13
C GLY A 302 22.65 3.07 -36.76
N SER A 303 22.39 1.79 -36.46
CA SER A 303 22.52 0.69 -37.42
C SER A 303 21.61 -0.46 -36.98
N GLY A 304 20.99 -1.16 -37.93
CA GLY A 304 19.85 -2.05 -37.65
C GLY A 304 20.20 -3.53 -37.46
N ALA A 305 19.45 -4.20 -36.58
CA ALA A 305 19.27 -5.66 -36.50
C ALA A 305 17.87 -5.95 -35.90
N PRO A 306 17.23 -7.09 -36.20
CA PRO A 306 15.80 -7.29 -35.94
C PRO A 306 15.47 -7.58 -34.47
N GLY A 307 14.23 -7.27 -34.07
CA GLY A 307 13.81 -7.18 -32.68
C GLY A 307 13.84 -8.48 -31.89
N SER A 308 14.43 -8.43 -30.70
CA SER A 308 14.26 -9.41 -29.63
C SER A 308 12.99 -9.13 -28.83
N VAL A 309 12.06 -10.08 -28.83
CA VAL A 309 10.86 -10.06 -27.98
C VAL A 309 11.28 -10.15 -26.50
N PRO A 310 10.74 -9.32 -25.58
CA PRO A 310 11.06 -9.42 -24.15
C PRO A 310 10.56 -10.77 -23.59
N GLN A 311 11.50 -11.67 -23.29
CA GLN A 311 11.18 -12.99 -22.75
C GLN A 311 10.73 -12.90 -21.29
N SER A 312 9.42 -12.76 -21.11
CA SER A 312 8.76 -12.90 -19.81
C SER A 312 8.34 -14.37 -19.65
N PRO A 313 8.63 -15.03 -18.52
CA PRO A 313 8.32 -16.45 -18.34
C PRO A 313 6.81 -16.67 -18.24
N ILE A 314 6.25 -17.34 -19.24
CA ILE A 314 4.83 -17.66 -19.32
C ILE A 314 4.49 -18.70 -18.24
N GLY A 315 3.50 -18.40 -17.38
CA GLY A 315 2.86 -19.37 -16.49
C GLY A 315 3.55 -19.70 -15.16
N VAL A 316 4.73 -19.15 -14.84
CA VAL A 316 5.55 -19.61 -13.69
C VAL A 316 5.15 -19.01 -12.32
N LEU A 317 3.88 -19.22 -11.95
CA LEU A 317 3.40 -19.18 -10.57
C LEU A 317 2.66 -20.49 -10.28
N ASP A 318 3.43 -21.58 -10.28
CA ASP A 318 2.94 -22.90 -9.91
C ASP A 318 2.94 -23.08 -8.39
N ALA A 319 2.08 -23.95 -7.87
CA ALA A 319 1.68 -24.01 -6.46
C ALA A 319 2.83 -24.20 -5.44
N ALA A 320 4.02 -24.64 -5.88
CA ALA A 320 5.21 -24.79 -5.03
C ALA A 320 5.69 -23.47 -4.38
N CYS A 321 5.40 -22.30 -4.98
CA CYS A 321 5.70 -21.01 -4.35
C CYS A 321 4.66 -20.56 -3.30
N LEU A 322 3.56 -21.30 -3.12
CA LEU A 322 2.43 -20.94 -2.26
C LEU A 322 2.21 -21.94 -1.11
N SER A 323 3.25 -22.65 -0.69
CA SER A 323 3.19 -23.58 0.44
C SER A 323 3.13 -22.84 1.79
N TYR A 324 1.92 -22.38 2.12
CA TYR A 324 1.57 -21.94 3.46
C TYR A 324 1.69 -23.14 4.42
N LYS A 325 2.62 -23.06 5.38
CA LYS A 325 2.58 -23.93 6.56
C LYS A 325 1.45 -23.46 7.47
N SER A 326 0.37 -24.22 7.49
CA SER A 326 -0.59 -24.18 8.59
C SER A 326 0.06 -24.90 9.77
N ASP A 327 0.37 -24.18 10.84
CA ASP A 327 0.80 -24.79 12.11
C ASP A 327 -0.43 -25.33 12.83
N ASP A 328 -0.82 -26.57 12.52
CA ASP A 328 -1.88 -27.27 13.26
C ASP A 328 -1.42 -27.55 14.69
N THR A 329 -2.25 -27.15 15.65
CA THR A 329 -1.93 -27.24 17.07
C THR A 329 -2.12 -28.67 17.58
N THR A 330 -1.03 -29.30 17.99
CA THR A 330 -0.98 -30.70 18.44
C THR A 330 -1.88 -30.97 19.64
N ALA A 331 -2.88 -31.83 19.48
CA ALA A 331 -3.58 -32.51 20.56
C ALA A 331 -3.79 -33.99 20.21
N GLY A 332 -3.07 -34.89 20.88
CA GLY A 332 -3.17 -36.33 20.65
C GLY A 332 -2.18 -37.13 21.50
N SER A 333 -2.71 -38.06 22.31
CA SER A 333 -1.96 -38.77 23.34
C SER A 333 -1.04 -39.90 22.84
N GLN A 334 -0.13 -40.30 23.73
CA GLN A 334 0.81 -41.40 23.62
C GLN A 334 0.17 -42.78 23.38
N SER A 335 0.87 -43.66 22.63
CA SER A 335 1.18 -45.02 23.11
C SER A 335 2.21 -45.77 22.23
N ILE A 336 3.41 -45.98 22.81
CA ILE A 336 4.36 -47.13 22.76
C ILE A 336 4.60 -47.91 21.43
N PRO A 337 5.88 -48.21 21.06
CA PRO A 337 6.24 -48.85 19.78
C PRO A 337 6.50 -50.38 19.88
N GLU A 338 6.50 -51.07 18.74
CA GLU A 338 7.15 -52.38 18.59
C GLU A 338 8.08 -52.44 17.36
N GLN A 339 9.13 -53.26 17.50
CA GLN A 339 10.20 -53.46 16.51
C GLN A 339 9.86 -54.61 15.57
N ASN A 340 10.29 -54.54 14.30
CA ASN A 340 11.37 -55.41 13.78
C ASN A 340 11.57 -55.31 12.25
N SER A 341 12.84 -55.35 11.85
CA SER A 341 13.32 -55.63 10.49
C SER A 341 13.62 -57.16 10.37
N PRO A 342 14.05 -57.75 9.21
CA PRO A 342 14.31 -57.17 7.88
C PRO A 342 13.75 -58.03 6.69
N GLU A 343 14.14 -57.68 5.45
CA GLU A 343 13.91 -58.47 4.22
C GLU A 343 14.39 -59.94 4.30
N PRO A 344 13.95 -60.83 3.37
CA PRO A 344 14.84 -61.09 2.22
C PRO A 344 14.15 -61.30 0.86
N LYS A 345 14.99 -61.30 -0.17
CA LYS A 345 14.65 -61.24 -1.61
C LYS A 345 14.31 -62.62 -2.23
N ARG A 346 13.60 -62.54 -3.37
CA ARG A 346 13.79 -63.36 -4.61
C ARG A 346 13.14 -64.75 -4.69
N LYS A 347 12.16 -64.88 -5.60
CA LYS A 347 12.12 -65.93 -6.67
C LYS A 347 11.09 -65.59 -7.76
N LYS A 348 11.17 -66.29 -8.89
CA LYS A 348 10.59 -65.92 -10.21
C LYS A 348 9.95 -67.15 -10.88
N ASN A 349 8.78 -66.94 -11.50
CA ASN A 349 8.06 -67.84 -12.44
C ASN A 349 7.52 -69.19 -11.88
N PRO A 350 6.58 -69.88 -12.58
CA PRO A 350 5.88 -69.53 -13.84
C PRO A 350 4.33 -69.55 -13.78
N ASP A 351 3.72 -69.09 -14.87
CA ASP A 351 2.33 -69.37 -15.29
C ASP A 351 2.25 -70.77 -15.94
N PRO A 352 1.15 -71.54 -15.81
CA PRO A 352 0.18 -71.61 -16.91
C PRO A 352 -1.29 -71.87 -16.49
N SER A 353 -2.26 -71.35 -17.25
CA SER A 353 -3.05 -72.15 -18.24
C SER A 353 -4.36 -71.46 -18.67
N GLU A 354 -4.49 -71.16 -19.97
CA GLU A 354 -5.78 -71.22 -20.67
C GLU A 354 -6.01 -72.64 -21.22
N VAL A 355 -7.29 -72.97 -21.47
CA VAL A 355 -7.88 -74.24 -21.97
C VAL A 355 -8.27 -75.25 -20.88
#